data_AF-A0A835KKL2-F1
#
_entry.id   AF-A0A835KKL2-F1
#
_cell.length_a   1.000
_cell.length_b   1.000
_cell.length_c   1.000
_cell.angle_alpha   90.00
_cell.angle_beta   90.00
_cell.angle_gamma   90.00
#
_symmetry.space_group_name_H-M   'P 1'
#
loop_
_entity.id
_entity.type
_entity.pdbx_description
1 polymer ?
#
loop_
_entity_poly.entity_id
_entity_poly.type
_entity_poly.pdbx_seq_one_letter_code
_entity_poly.pdbx_strand_id
1 'polypeptide(L)'
;MEAHTDSSVLSVIGQEDLVGGLQVLHDGAWRDVAPGAPGTLLVNLGDMARAISGDAWRSVRHRVAASRGAGARLSLCYFAFPRDVAVIACDGSRYRPFTHAEFREQVKADIKATGSKIGLERFLRH
;
A
#
# COMPACT_ATOMS: atom_id res chain seq x y z
N MET A 1 -2.09 9.26 -9.89
CA MET A 1 -1.86 9.01 -8.44
C MET A 1 -0.40 8.68 -8.26
N GLU A 2 0.30 9.43 -7.41
CA GLU A 2 1.74 9.28 -7.20
C GLU A 2 2.13 7.92 -6.63
N ALA A 3 3.41 7.58 -6.75
CA ALA A 3 3.95 6.31 -6.28
C ALA A 3 3.92 6.18 -4.76
N HIS A 4 3.25 5.16 -4.24
CA HIS A 4 3.11 4.92 -2.81
C HIS A 4 2.97 3.43 -2.50
N THR A 5 2.97 3.10 -1.21
CA THR A 5 2.48 1.82 -0.69
C THR A 5 1.20 2.07 0.10
N ASP A 6 0.34 1.07 0.21
CA ASP A 6 -0.84 1.17 1.06
C ASP A 6 -0.48 1.04 2.54
N SER A 7 -1.08 1.85 3.40
CA SER A 7 -0.94 1.71 4.85
C SER A 7 -1.75 0.55 5.44
N SER A 8 -2.55 -0.15 4.63
CA SER A 8 -3.44 -1.23 5.05
C SER A 8 -2.69 -2.56 5.23
N VAL A 9 -3.41 -3.60 5.66
CA VAL A 9 -2.94 -4.99 5.57
C VAL A 9 -2.99 -5.43 4.11
N LEU A 10 -4.17 -5.29 3.50
CA LEU A 10 -4.37 -5.51 2.08
C LEU A 10 -5.33 -4.46 1.51
N SER A 11 -5.28 -4.28 0.19
CA SER A 11 -6.30 -3.58 -0.58
C SER A 11 -6.84 -4.49 -1.68
N VAL A 12 -8.14 -4.41 -1.94
CA VAL A 12 -8.84 -5.13 -3.01
C VAL A 12 -9.35 -4.11 -4.01
N ILE A 13 -8.99 -4.25 -5.27
CA ILE A 13 -9.24 -3.28 -6.33
C ILE A 13 -10.04 -3.96 -7.44
N GLY A 14 -11.23 -3.44 -7.71
CA GLY A 14 -12.02 -3.73 -8.91
C GLY A 14 -11.77 -2.66 -9.97
N GLN A 15 -11.49 -3.08 -11.21
CA GLN A 15 -11.37 -2.18 -12.36
C GLN A 15 -12.59 -2.36 -13.26
N GLU A 16 -13.44 -1.34 -13.38
CA GLU A 16 -14.75 -1.49 -14.04
C GLU A 16 -14.69 -1.28 -15.57
N ASP A 17 -13.82 -0.42 -16.07
CA ASP A 17 -13.86 0.09 -17.45
C ASP A 17 -12.74 -0.44 -18.36
N LEU A 18 -12.01 -1.46 -17.92
CA LEU A 18 -10.82 -2.01 -18.60
C LEU A 18 -9.75 -0.95 -18.96
N VAL A 19 -9.86 0.28 -18.45
CA VAL A 19 -8.85 1.32 -18.65
C VAL A 19 -7.68 1.03 -17.72
N GLY A 20 -6.53 0.75 -18.32
CA GLY A 20 -5.28 0.44 -17.62
C GLY A 20 -4.68 1.62 -16.87
N GLY A 21 -3.40 1.49 -16.49
CA GLY A 21 -2.61 2.58 -15.88
C GLY A 21 -2.16 2.31 -14.45
N LEU A 22 -2.69 1.26 -13.80
CA LEU A 22 -2.08 0.76 -12.56
C LEU A 22 -0.71 0.18 -12.90
N GLN A 23 0.31 0.63 -12.18
CA GLN A 23 1.68 0.15 -12.30
C GLN A 23 2.21 -0.27 -10.95
N VAL A 24 2.95 -1.38 -10.90
CA VAL A 24 3.67 -1.85 -9.71
C VAL A 24 5.17 -1.75 -9.95
N LEU A 25 5.93 -1.40 -8.91
CA LEU A 25 7.38 -1.40 -8.95
C LEU A 25 7.87 -2.82 -8.65
N HIS A 26 8.48 -3.46 -9.64
CA HIS A 26 9.01 -4.81 -9.54
C HIS A 26 10.41 -4.86 -10.14
N ASP A 27 11.39 -5.33 -9.36
CA ASP A 27 12.81 -5.39 -9.74
C ASP A 27 13.36 -4.06 -10.27
N GLY A 28 13.01 -2.96 -9.60
CA GLY A 28 13.47 -1.61 -9.94
C GLY A 28 12.78 -0.99 -11.16
N ALA A 29 11.87 -1.71 -11.83
CA ALA A 29 11.14 -1.22 -12.99
C ALA A 29 9.63 -1.12 -12.71
N TRP A 30 9.00 -0.08 -13.26
CA TRP A 30 7.55 0.04 -13.26
C TRP A 30 6.96 -0.92 -14.29
N ARG A 31 6.04 -1.78 -13.87
CA ARG A 31 5.34 -2.74 -14.72
C ARG A 31 3.85 -2.45 -14.71
N ASP A 32 3.25 -2.42 -15.90
CA ASP A 32 1.81 -2.30 -16.04
C ASP A 32 1.11 -3.55 -15.50
N VAL A 33 0.04 -3.31 -14.74
CA VAL A 33 -0.91 -4.34 -14.36
C VAL A 33 -2.00 -4.32 -15.42
N ALA A 34 -2.03 -5.37 -16.23
CA ALA A 34 -3.06 -5.54 -17.24
C ALA A 34 -4.44 -5.60 -16.56
N PRO A 35 -5.47 -4.92 -17.09
CA PRO A 35 -6.84 -5.11 -16.65
C PRO A 35 -7.21 -6.60 -16.75
N GLY A 36 -7.76 -7.15 -15.68
CA GLY A 36 -8.25 -8.53 -15.68
C GLY A 36 -9.53 -8.69 -16.51
N ALA A 37 -10.00 -9.94 -16.65
CA ALA A 37 -11.33 -10.21 -17.18
C ALA A 37 -12.41 -9.56 -16.27
N PRO A 38 -13.63 -9.29 -16.79
CA PRO A 38 -14.73 -8.79 -15.97
C PRO A 38 -14.92 -9.60 -14.68
N GLY A 39 -15.05 -8.89 -13.55
CA GLY A 39 -15.14 -9.51 -12.22
C GLY A 39 -13.80 -9.90 -11.58
N THR A 40 -12.66 -9.71 -12.27
CA THR A 40 -11.33 -9.90 -11.66
C THR A 40 -11.06 -8.83 -10.62
N LEU A 41 -10.59 -9.26 -9.45
CA LEU A 41 -10.15 -8.38 -8.38
C LEU A 41 -8.64 -8.46 -8.24
N LEU A 42 -8.00 -7.31 -8.15
CA LEU A 42 -6.58 -7.19 -7.81
C LEU A 42 -6.44 -7.08 -6.30
N VAL A 43 -5.44 -7.73 -5.73
CA VAL A 43 -5.14 -7.66 -4.30
C VAL A 43 -3.71 -7.20 -4.10
N ASN A 44 -3.52 -6.08 -3.40
CA ASN A 44 -2.20 -5.61 -2.98
C ASN A 44 -2.00 -5.85 -1.50
N LEU A 45 -0.78 -6.21 -1.11
CA LEU A 45 -0.35 -6.22 0.29
C LEU A 45 0.24 -4.85 0.66
N GLY A 46 -0.13 -4.34 1.82
CA GLY A 46 0.31 -3.05 2.33
C GLY A 46 1.35 -3.15 3.46
N ASP A 47 1.63 -2.01 4.08
CA ASP A 47 2.65 -1.87 5.11
C ASP A 47 2.33 -2.70 6.34
N MET A 48 1.06 -2.84 6.73
CA MET A 48 0.71 -3.64 7.91
C MET A 48 0.96 -5.13 7.65
N ALA A 49 0.73 -5.64 6.43
CA ALA A 49 1.09 -7.02 6.09
C ALA A 49 2.60 -7.25 6.21
N ARG A 50 3.42 -6.31 5.72
CA ARG A 50 4.88 -6.36 5.85
C ARG A 50 5.34 -6.35 7.32
N ALA A 51 4.74 -5.50 8.15
CA ALA A 51 5.10 -5.39 9.56
C ALA A 51 4.68 -6.62 10.37
N ILE A 52 3.44 -7.11 10.18
CA ILE A 52 2.89 -8.30 10.83
C ILE A 52 3.72 -9.54 10.49
N SER A 53 4.19 -9.65 9.25
CA SER A 53 4.98 -10.79 8.78
C SER A 53 6.49 -10.67 9.03
N GLY A 54 6.95 -9.58 9.64
CA GLY A 54 8.38 -9.37 9.91
C GLY A 54 9.23 -9.34 8.64
N ASP A 55 8.81 -8.59 7.61
CA ASP A 55 9.43 -8.53 6.28
C ASP A 55 9.28 -9.79 5.40
N ALA A 56 8.61 -10.86 5.84
CA ALA A 56 8.36 -12.03 4.99
C ALA A 56 7.44 -11.72 3.80
N TRP A 57 6.51 -10.76 3.97
CA TRP A 57 5.71 -10.21 2.87
C TRP A 57 6.16 -8.79 2.52
N ARG A 58 6.07 -8.47 1.22
CA ARG A 58 6.45 -7.15 0.71
C ARG A 58 5.22 -6.26 0.55
N SER A 59 5.32 -5.03 1.05
CA SER A 59 4.36 -3.97 0.76
C SER A 59 4.54 -3.51 -0.70
N VAL A 60 3.47 -3.56 -1.49
CA VAL A 60 3.54 -3.32 -2.94
C VAL A 60 3.60 -1.82 -3.21
N ARG A 61 4.75 -1.35 -3.71
CA ARG A 61 4.87 0.02 -4.21
C ARG A 61 4.22 0.11 -5.58
N HIS A 62 3.21 0.95 -5.71
CA HIS A 62 2.40 1.07 -6.90
C HIS A 62 2.07 2.54 -7.21
N ARG A 63 1.63 2.82 -8.44
CA ARG A 63 1.18 4.14 -8.89
C ARG A 63 0.08 3.98 -9.95
N VAL A 64 -0.62 5.07 -10.25
CA VAL A 64 -1.51 5.13 -11.41
C VAL A 64 -0.98 6.18 -12.37
N ALA A 65 -0.44 5.72 -13.50
CA ALA A 65 0.03 6.56 -14.59
C ALA A 65 -1.17 7.07 -15.39
N ALA A 66 -1.18 8.37 -15.70
CA ALA A 66 -2.18 8.94 -16.59
C ALA A 66 -1.92 8.44 -18.02
N SER A 67 -2.90 7.78 -18.63
CA SER A 67 -2.80 7.38 -20.02
C SER A 67 -3.30 8.53 -20.91
N ARG A 68 -2.40 9.12 -21.71
CA ARG A 68 -2.77 10.17 -22.65
C ARG A 68 -3.68 9.58 -23.74
N GLY A 69 -4.92 10.06 -23.82
CA GLY A 69 -5.89 9.62 -24.82
C GLY A 69 -6.73 8.41 -24.42
N ALA A 70 -6.50 7.81 -23.24
CA ALA A 70 -7.49 6.91 -22.66
C ALA A 70 -8.61 7.73 -22.01
N GLY A 71 -9.84 7.21 -22.05
CA GLY A 71 -11.00 7.85 -21.41
C GLY A 71 -10.87 7.95 -19.89
N ALA A 72 -11.94 8.40 -19.23
CA ALA A 72 -12.01 8.36 -17.77
C ALA A 72 -11.76 6.93 -17.26
N ARG A 73 -11.01 6.82 -16.15
CA ARG A 73 -10.73 5.55 -15.47
C ARG A 73 -11.44 5.53 -14.11
N LEU A 74 -12.22 4.50 -13.86
CA LEU A 74 -12.90 4.24 -12.59
C LEU A 74 -12.39 2.92 -11.97
N SER A 75 -12.10 2.97 -10.67
CA SER A 75 -11.78 1.78 -9.89
C SER A 75 -12.38 1.86 -8.51
N LEU A 76 -12.90 0.74 -8.02
CA LEU A 76 -13.39 0.59 -6.66
C LEU A 76 -12.30 -0.05 -5.80
N CYS A 77 -11.99 0.58 -4.67
CA CYS A 77 -10.94 0.11 -3.76
C CYS A 77 -11.51 -0.13 -2.37
N TYR A 78 -11.31 -1.34 -1.84
CA TYR A 78 -11.54 -1.69 -0.44
C TYR A 78 -10.19 -1.84 0.28
N PHE A 79 -10.09 -1.33 1.51
CA PHE A 79 -8.87 -1.40 2.31
C PHE A 79 -9.15 -2.04 3.66
N ALA A 80 -8.37 -3.06 4.02
CA ALA A 80 -8.48 -3.74 5.30
C ALA A 80 -7.39 -3.25 6.27
N PHE A 81 -7.79 -2.58 7.34
CA PHE A 81 -6.86 -2.06 8.36
C PHE A 81 -6.98 -2.85 9.67
N PRO A 82 -5.90 -2.95 10.47
CA PRO A 82 -6.00 -3.37 11.85
C PRO A 82 -6.89 -2.41 12.66
N ARG A 83 -7.43 -2.88 13.78
CA ARG A 83 -8.02 -1.95 14.77
C ARG A 83 -6.92 -1.07 15.37
N ASP A 84 -7.28 0.14 15.75
CA ASP A 84 -6.36 1.14 16.33
C ASP A 84 -5.56 0.62 17.53
N VAL A 85 -6.22 -0.14 18.40
CA VAL A 85 -5.63 -0.75 19.60
C VAL A 85 -4.79 -1.99 19.31
N ALA A 86 -4.79 -2.48 18.06
CA ALA A 86 -4.00 -3.66 17.70
C ALA A 86 -2.50 -3.32 17.78
N VAL A 87 -1.77 -4.12 18.54
CA VAL A 87 -0.31 -4.07 18.58
C VAL A 87 0.22 -4.86 17.40
N ILE A 88 1.02 -4.20 16.57
CA ILE A 88 1.73 -4.80 15.45
C ILE A 88 3.12 -5.19 15.95
N ALA A 89 3.38 -6.49 15.96
CA ALA A 89 4.65 -7.07 16.36
C ALA A 89 4.85 -8.41 15.64
N CYS A 90 6.12 -8.75 15.42
CA CYS A 90 6.54 -10.03 14.89
C CYS A 90 7.87 -10.39 15.56
N ASP A 91 7.98 -11.60 16.09
CA ASP A 91 9.19 -12.03 16.80
C ASP A 91 10.37 -12.11 15.84
N GLY A 92 11.54 -11.63 16.29
CA GLY A 92 12.73 -11.51 15.45
C GLY A 92 12.67 -10.42 14.36
N SER A 93 11.54 -9.69 14.24
CA SER A 93 11.42 -8.57 13.31
C SER A 93 12.31 -7.40 13.71
N ARG A 94 12.77 -6.66 12.69
CA ARG A 94 13.51 -5.40 12.85
C ARG A 94 12.64 -4.22 13.30
N TYR A 95 11.32 -4.37 13.33
CA TYR A 95 10.41 -3.36 13.83
C TYR A 95 10.24 -3.49 15.35
N ARG A 96 10.24 -2.37 16.07
CA ARG A 96 9.77 -2.38 17.46
C ARG A 96 8.25 -2.61 17.47
N PRO A 97 7.66 -3.14 18.55
CA PRO A 97 6.21 -3.13 18.68
C PRO A 97 5.64 -1.71 18.62
N PHE A 98 4.51 -1.55 17.95
CA PHE A 98 3.75 -0.30 17.85
C PHE A 98 2.26 -0.58 17.72
N THR A 99 1.40 0.41 18.01
CA THR A 99 -0.05 0.27 17.75
C THR A 99 -0.41 0.78 16.36
N HIS A 100 -1.49 0.26 15.76
CA HIS A 100 -1.96 0.82 14.48
C HIS A 100 -2.34 2.30 14.59
N ALA A 101 -2.89 2.73 15.74
CA ALA A 101 -3.13 4.14 16.01
C ALA A 101 -1.85 4.98 15.93
N GLU A 102 -0.77 4.52 16.58
CA GLU A 102 0.54 5.17 16.55
C GLU A 102 1.09 5.28 15.12
N PHE A 103 1.00 4.21 14.33
CA PHE A 103 1.39 4.22 12.92
C PHE A 103 0.61 5.28 12.12
N ARG A 104 -0.71 5.30 12.25
CA ARG A 104 -1.55 6.25 11.53
C ARG A 104 -1.24 7.70 11.90
N GLU A 105 -1.08 8.00 13.19
CA GLU A 105 -0.75 9.36 13.63
C GLU A 105 0.65 9.78 13.16
N GLN A 106 1.62 8.87 13.18
CA GLN A 106 2.96 9.13 12.63
C GLN A 106 2.91 9.40 11.12
N VAL A 107 2.14 8.63 10.34
CA VAL A 107 1.97 8.86 8.90
C VAL A 107 1.34 10.24 8.63
N LYS A 108 0.33 10.65 9.40
CA LYS A 108 -0.25 12.00 9.30
C LYS A 108 0.78 13.08 9.59
N ALA A 109 1.59 12.89 10.64
CA ALA A 109 2.66 13.81 11.00
C ALA A 109 3.72 13.92 9.89
N ASP A 110 4.14 12.80 9.29
CA ASP A 110 5.11 12.76 8.19
C ASP A 110 4.58 13.48 6.94
N ILE A 111 3.31 13.24 6.57
CA ILE A 111 2.68 13.91 5.43
C ILE A 111 2.61 15.42 5.68
N LYS A 112 2.24 15.84 6.90
CA LYS A 112 2.20 17.26 7.26
C LYS A 112 3.59 17.92 7.21
N ALA A 113 4.62 17.20 7.64
CA ALA A 113 5.98 17.74 7.73
C ALA A 113 6.75 17.70 6.41
N THR A 114 6.53 16.67 5.58
CA THR A 114 7.37 16.37 4.41
C THR A 114 6.60 16.29 3.09
N GLY A 115 5.27 16.35 3.14
CA GLY A 115 4.40 16.13 1.97
C GLY A 115 4.27 14.66 1.56
N SER A 116 4.94 13.73 2.25
CA SER A 116 4.93 12.31 1.90
C SER A 116 4.93 11.41 3.13
N LYS A 117 4.50 10.16 2.95
CA LYS A 117 4.59 9.12 3.98
C LYS A 117 6.02 8.59 4.05
N ILE A 118 6.61 8.54 5.24
CA ILE A 118 7.85 7.80 5.49
C ILE A 118 7.52 6.34 5.78
N GLY A 119 6.62 6.06 6.73
CA GLY A 119 6.07 4.71 6.95
C GLY A 119 6.84 3.89 8.00
N LEU A 120 7.05 2.61 7.73
CA LEU A 120 7.58 1.64 8.71
C LEU A 120 9.01 1.93 9.17
N GLU A 121 9.75 2.73 8.41
CA GLU A 121 11.09 3.21 8.74
C GLU A 121 11.11 4.00 10.06
N ARG A 122 9.98 4.61 10.46
CA ARG A 122 9.81 5.27 11.77
C ARG A 122 9.74 4.30 12.96
N PHE A 123 9.59 3.01 12.68
CA PHE A 123 9.30 1.97 13.67
C PHE A 123 10.39 0.90 13.75
N LEU A 124 11.58 1.18 13.21
CA LEU A 124 12.74 0.30 13.34
C LEU A 124 13.21 0.22 14.80
N ARG A 125 13.73 -0.93 15.21
CA ARG A 125 14.50 -1.07 16.45
C ARG A 125 15.83 -0.32 16.28
N HIS A 126 16.19 0.45 17.28
CA HIS A 126 17.52 1.07 17.40
C HIS A 126 18.49 0.12 18.10
#